data_AF-A0A518IYM0-F1
#
_entry.id   AF-A0A518IYM0-F1
#
_cell.length_a   1.000
_cell.length_b   1.000
_cell.length_c   1.000
_cell.angle_alpha   90.00
_cell.angle_beta   90.00
_cell.angle_gamma   90.00
#
_symmetry.space_group_name_H-M   'P 1'
#
loop_
_entity.id
_entity.type
_entity.pdbx_description
1 polymer ?
#
loop_
_entity_poly.entity_id
_entity_poly.type
_entity_poly.pdbx_seq_one_letter_code
_entity_poly.pdbx_strand_id
1 'polypeptide(L)'
;MTLPIDVDAIVQLQAETVAQWHCGPIVNRYSDFMQLVCQQHEHNYRLWHQEDIARAKDVSDAEIAQVKRNIDGLNQKRNDWIEKLDDSITLLLAQQGVETAEDAPINTETSGSAIDRLSIMSLRLYHYEEQLERDDASDAHRELVTQRIALCQQQQADLSNSLKELLVDLFAGRKAHRTYRQMKMYNDPTLNPYLYAAKQLRAG
;
A
#
# COMPACT_ATOMS: atom_id res chain seq x y z
N MET A 1 18.51 10.01 19.04
CA MET A 1 17.19 9.51 19.48
C MET A 1 16.79 8.44 18.49
N THR A 2 16.59 7.20 18.93
CA THR A 2 16.18 6.12 18.02
C THR A 2 14.71 6.30 17.67
N LEU A 3 14.38 6.41 16.38
CA LEU A 3 13.00 6.50 15.95
C LEU A 3 12.27 5.18 16.24
N PRO A 4 10.98 5.21 16.62
CA PRO A 4 10.20 3.99 16.86
C PRO A 4 9.80 3.27 15.57
N ILE A 5 10.03 3.89 14.41
CA ILE A 5 9.71 3.34 13.09
C ILE A 5 11.00 3.31 12.26
N ASP A 6 11.35 2.13 11.78
CA ASP A 6 12.51 1.90 10.93
C ASP A 6 12.04 1.66 9.48
N VAL A 7 12.35 2.61 8.59
CA VAL A 7 11.93 2.55 7.18
C VAL A 7 12.69 1.46 6.41
N ASP A 8 13.94 1.18 6.77
CA ASP A 8 14.70 0.11 6.10
C ASP A 8 14.12 -1.25 6.46
N ALA A 9 13.72 -1.45 7.72
CA ALA A 9 13.00 -2.65 8.14
C ALA A 9 11.65 -2.81 7.43
N ILE A 10 10.93 -1.72 7.14
CA ILE A 10 9.69 -1.74 6.35
C ILE A 10 9.95 -2.21 4.92
N VAL A 11 10.95 -1.62 4.25
CA VAL A 11 11.32 -1.99 2.87
C VAL A 11 11.75 -3.45 2.81
N GLN A 12 12.57 -3.90 3.76
CA GLN A 12 12.99 -5.29 3.87
C GLN A 12 11.80 -6.24 4.08
N LEU A 13 10.90 -5.90 5.02
CA LEU A 13 9.69 -6.68 5.26
C LEU A 13 8.89 -6.87 3.98
N GLN A 14 8.65 -5.78 3.25
CA GLN A 14 7.86 -5.82 2.01
C GLN A 14 8.56 -6.70 0.97
N ALA A 15 9.87 -6.53 0.74
CA ALA A 15 10.62 -7.35 -0.22
C ALA A 15 10.57 -8.85 0.13
N GLU A 16 10.84 -9.19 1.39
CA GLU A 16 10.86 -10.59 1.85
C GLU A 16 9.48 -11.24 1.77
N THR A 17 8.42 -10.52 2.18
CA THR A 17 7.07 -11.07 2.19
C THR A 17 6.51 -11.26 0.79
N VAL A 18 6.78 -10.37 -0.17
CA VAL A 18 6.41 -10.61 -1.58
C VAL A 18 7.02 -11.93 -2.05
N ALA A 19 8.32 -12.14 -1.87
CA ALA A 19 8.99 -13.36 -2.32
C ALA A 19 8.44 -14.61 -1.60
N GLN A 20 8.23 -14.54 -0.29
CA GLN A 20 7.71 -15.66 0.49
C GLN A 20 6.28 -16.04 0.12
N TRP A 21 5.41 -15.07 -0.14
CA TRP A 21 4.00 -15.31 -0.45
C TRP A 21 3.78 -15.89 -1.86
N HIS A 22 4.69 -15.67 -2.80
CA HIS A 22 4.67 -16.37 -4.09
C HIS A 22 5.05 -17.86 -3.96
N CYS A 23 5.85 -18.21 -2.96
CA CYS A 23 6.35 -19.58 -2.74
C CYS A 23 5.64 -20.34 -1.61
N GLY A 24 4.65 -19.72 -0.95
CA GLY A 24 4.10 -20.26 0.29
C GLY A 24 2.84 -19.55 0.76
N PRO A 25 2.32 -19.92 1.95
CA PRO A 25 1.12 -19.29 2.48
C PRO A 25 1.39 -17.84 2.88
N ILE A 26 0.37 -16.99 2.69
CA ILE A 26 0.37 -15.63 3.23
C ILE A 26 0.23 -15.71 4.75
N VAL A 27 1.32 -15.40 5.46
CA VAL A 27 1.38 -15.40 6.92
C VAL A 27 2.02 -14.11 7.39
N ASN A 28 1.34 -13.40 8.28
CA ASN A 28 1.89 -12.26 9.00
C ASN A 28 2.53 -12.73 10.31
N ARG A 29 3.86 -12.62 10.42
CA ARG A 29 4.65 -13.04 11.60
C ARG A 29 5.17 -11.87 12.43
N TYR A 30 4.81 -10.64 12.06
CA TYR A 30 5.31 -9.42 12.68
C TYR A 30 4.43 -8.99 13.84
N SER A 31 5.01 -8.21 14.76
CA SER A 31 4.31 -7.59 15.89
C SER A 31 4.26 -6.07 15.75
N ASP A 32 3.43 -5.44 16.59
CA ASP A 32 3.39 -3.98 16.76
C ASP A 32 3.18 -3.23 15.43
N PHE A 33 3.94 -2.16 15.19
CA PHE A 33 3.84 -1.37 13.97
C PHE A 33 4.09 -2.22 12.71
N MET A 34 5.03 -3.16 12.77
CA MET A 34 5.39 -4.01 11.62
C MET A 34 4.27 -5.00 11.28
N GLN A 35 3.45 -5.40 12.25
CA GLN A 35 2.24 -6.18 11.99
C GLN A 35 1.28 -5.40 11.08
N LEU A 36 1.10 -4.10 11.34
CA LEU A 36 0.22 -3.23 10.56
C LEU A 36 0.76 -3.05 9.14
N VAL A 37 2.07 -2.82 9.00
CA VAL A 37 2.75 -2.70 7.71
C VAL A 37 2.57 -3.97 6.88
N CYS A 38 2.81 -5.14 7.48
CA CYS A 38 2.65 -6.43 6.81
C CYS A 38 1.19 -6.66 6.36
N GLN A 39 0.23 -6.31 7.22
CA GLN A 39 -1.18 -6.49 6.88
C GLN A 39 -1.65 -5.51 5.79
N GLN A 40 -1.13 -4.29 5.77
CA GLN A 40 -1.36 -3.33 4.69
C GLN A 40 -0.78 -3.87 3.37
N HIS A 41 0.46 -4.37 3.42
CA HIS A 41 1.15 -4.94 2.28
C HIS A 41 0.45 -6.18 1.72
N GLU A 42 -0.12 -7.02 2.56
CA GLU A 42 -0.94 -8.16 2.14
C GLU A 42 -2.14 -7.73 1.27
N HIS A 43 -2.84 -6.65 1.63
CA HIS A 43 -3.96 -6.17 0.79
C HIS A 43 -3.48 -5.70 -0.56
N ASN A 44 -2.31 -5.06 -0.62
CA ASN A 44 -1.67 -4.68 -1.88
C ASN A 44 -1.27 -5.90 -2.71
N TYR A 45 -0.66 -6.91 -2.09
CA TYR A 45 -0.29 -8.16 -2.75
C TYR A 45 -1.52 -8.83 -3.38
N ARG A 46 -2.60 -9.00 -2.60
CA ARG A 46 -3.83 -9.62 -3.08
C ARG A 46 -4.50 -8.79 -4.16
N LEU A 47 -4.49 -7.46 -4.01
CA LEU A 47 -5.05 -6.53 -5.00
C LEU A 47 -4.31 -6.64 -6.33
N TRP A 48 -2.98 -6.67 -6.31
CA TRP A 48 -2.14 -6.81 -7.49
C TRP A 48 -2.54 -8.05 -8.31
N HIS A 49 -2.65 -9.21 -7.66
CA HIS A 49 -3.02 -10.46 -8.32
C HIS A 49 -4.47 -10.46 -8.85
N GLN A 50 -5.39 -9.76 -8.18
CA GLN A 50 -6.75 -9.60 -8.72
C GLN A 50 -6.77 -8.72 -9.97
N GLU A 51 -5.94 -7.67 -10.02
CA GLU A 51 -5.77 -6.84 -11.22
C GLU A 51 -5.18 -7.67 -12.37
N ASP A 52 -4.21 -8.56 -12.12
CA ASP A 52 -3.67 -9.44 -13.16
C ASP A 52 -4.75 -10.36 -13.75
N ILE A 53 -5.59 -10.97 -12.90
CA ILE A 53 -6.73 -11.78 -13.36
C ILE A 53 -7.70 -10.93 -14.19
N ALA A 54 -7.96 -9.67 -13.80
CA ALA A 54 -8.86 -8.78 -14.53
C ALA A 54 -8.34 -8.41 -15.94
N ARG A 55 -7.03 -8.57 -16.20
CA ARG A 55 -6.39 -8.29 -17.50
C ARG A 55 -6.31 -9.51 -18.41
N ALA A 56 -6.58 -10.71 -17.89
CA ALA A 56 -6.64 -11.92 -18.68
C ALA A 56 -7.75 -11.83 -19.75
N LYS A 57 -7.51 -12.42 -20.93
CA LYS A 57 -8.45 -12.35 -22.07
C LYS A 57 -9.40 -13.56 -22.15
N ASP A 58 -9.10 -14.58 -21.38
CA ASP A 58 -9.74 -15.90 -21.36
C ASP A 58 -10.61 -16.14 -20.12
N VAL A 59 -10.88 -15.09 -19.34
CA VAL A 59 -11.80 -15.11 -18.20
C VAL A 59 -13.23 -14.79 -18.63
N SER A 60 -14.20 -15.47 -18.01
CA SER A 60 -15.62 -15.25 -18.31
C SER A 60 -16.17 -13.95 -17.70
N ASP A 61 -17.28 -13.44 -18.24
CA ASP A 61 -17.96 -12.26 -17.70
C ASP A 61 -18.35 -12.42 -16.22
N ALA A 62 -18.74 -13.62 -15.82
CA ALA A 62 -19.09 -13.93 -14.42
C ALA A 62 -17.87 -13.84 -13.50
N GLU A 63 -16.71 -14.33 -13.95
CA GLU A 63 -15.45 -14.22 -13.23
C GLU A 63 -14.98 -12.77 -13.18
N ILE A 64 -15.07 -12.01 -14.28
CA ILE A 64 -14.76 -10.57 -14.29
C ILE A 64 -15.60 -9.80 -13.27
N ALA A 65 -16.90 -10.08 -13.18
CA ALA A 65 -17.77 -9.46 -12.18
C ALA A 65 -17.34 -9.81 -10.74
N GLN A 66 -16.89 -11.03 -10.49
CA GLN A 66 -16.38 -11.44 -9.18
C GLN A 66 -15.04 -10.77 -8.86
N VAL A 67 -14.12 -10.73 -9.81
CA VAL A 67 -12.82 -10.05 -9.70
C VAL A 67 -13.02 -8.57 -9.41
N LYS A 68 -13.96 -7.89 -10.08
CA LYS A 68 -14.27 -6.49 -9.81
C LYS A 68 -14.71 -6.26 -8.36
N ARG A 69 -15.59 -7.12 -7.82
CA ARG A 69 -16.02 -7.03 -6.42
C ARG A 69 -14.86 -7.26 -5.45
N ASN A 70 -13.96 -8.20 -5.78
CA ASN A 70 -12.76 -8.46 -4.99
C ASN A 70 -11.81 -7.24 -5.00
N ILE A 71 -11.55 -6.66 -6.18
CA ILE A 71 -10.73 -5.45 -6.34
C ILE A 71 -11.31 -4.30 -5.52
N ASP A 72 -12.62 -4.07 -5.56
CA ASP A 72 -13.25 -3.00 -4.79
C ASP A 72 -13.08 -3.20 -3.28
N GLY A 73 -13.30 -4.42 -2.79
CA GLY A 73 -13.11 -4.76 -1.39
C GLY A 73 -11.65 -4.66 -0.94
N LEU A 74 -10.71 -5.09 -1.78
CA LEU A 74 -9.28 -5.02 -1.48
C LEU A 74 -8.75 -3.59 -1.51
N ASN A 75 -9.20 -2.77 -2.47
CA ASN A 75 -8.90 -1.34 -2.49
C ASN A 75 -9.44 -0.60 -1.27
N GLN A 76 -10.62 -0.99 -0.76
CA GLN A 76 -11.12 -0.45 0.50
C GLN A 76 -10.20 -0.83 1.65
N LYS A 77 -9.90 -2.13 1.80
CA LYS A 77 -9.02 -2.61 2.87
C LYS A 77 -7.64 -1.96 2.80
N ARG A 78 -7.02 -1.87 1.63
CA ARG A 78 -5.74 -1.17 1.42
C ARG A 78 -5.77 0.23 2.04
N ASN A 79 -6.79 1.01 1.72
CA ASN A 79 -6.93 2.36 2.25
C ASN A 79 -7.21 2.37 3.76
N ASP A 80 -8.09 1.50 4.26
CA ASP A 80 -8.35 1.38 5.70
C ASP A 80 -7.06 1.07 6.49
N TRP A 81 -6.17 0.28 5.90
CA TRP A 81 -4.88 -0.07 6.52
C TRP A 81 -3.82 1.03 6.39
N ILE A 82 -3.89 1.90 5.37
CA ILE A 82 -3.13 3.17 5.34
C ILE A 82 -3.55 4.03 6.53
N GLU A 83 -4.84 4.19 6.76
CA GLU A 83 -5.35 4.98 7.87
C GLU A 83 -4.96 4.40 9.23
N LYS A 84 -4.95 3.07 9.37
CA LYS A 84 -4.46 2.40 10.60
C LYS A 84 -2.99 2.65 10.86
N LEU A 85 -2.15 2.73 9.82
CA LEU A 85 -0.75 3.12 9.97
C LEU A 85 -0.65 4.57 10.48
N ASP A 86 -1.41 5.49 9.90
CA ASP A 86 -1.43 6.89 10.33
C ASP A 86 -1.99 7.07 11.75
N ASP A 87 -2.98 6.27 12.14
CA ASP A 87 -3.49 6.22 13.51
C ASP A 87 -2.44 5.70 14.49
N SER A 88 -1.70 4.65 14.12
CA SER A 88 -0.61 4.13 14.95
C SER A 88 0.51 5.16 15.12
N ILE A 89 0.86 5.91 14.07
CA ILE A 89 1.83 7.02 14.15
C ILE A 89 1.33 8.11 15.10
N THR A 90 0.05 8.46 15.03
CA THR A 90 -0.57 9.43 15.97
C THR A 90 -0.40 8.98 17.41
N LEU A 91 -0.65 7.70 17.70
CA LEU A 91 -0.47 7.14 19.04
C LEU A 91 0.99 7.16 19.49
N LEU A 92 1.93 6.82 18.61
CA LEU A 92 3.37 6.86 18.92
C LEU A 92 3.86 8.27 19.24
N LEU A 93 3.42 9.28 18.48
CA LEU A 93 3.74 10.68 18.74
C LEU A 93 3.21 11.13 20.11
N ALA A 94 1.95 10.79 20.42
CA ALA A 94 1.34 11.11 21.70
C ALA A 94 2.05 10.41 22.89
N GLN A 95 2.44 9.14 22.73
CA GLN A 95 3.18 8.40 23.76
C GLN A 95 4.57 9.00 24.04
N GLN A 96 5.21 9.61 23.05
CA GLN A 96 6.47 10.31 23.22
C GLN A 96 6.32 11.76 23.69
N GLY A 97 5.08 12.23 23.91
CA GLY A 97 4.81 13.60 24.32
C GLY A 97 5.27 14.62 23.27
N VAL A 98 5.22 14.26 21.99
CA VAL A 98 5.60 15.17 20.91
C VAL A 98 4.54 16.26 20.80
N GLU A 99 4.94 17.49 21.15
CA GLU A 99 4.15 18.69 20.91
C GLU A 99 4.53 19.30 19.56
N THR A 100 3.56 19.85 18.85
CA THR A 100 3.76 20.48 17.55
C THR A 100 3.08 21.84 17.55
N ALA A 101 3.74 22.86 17.01
CA ALA A 101 3.14 24.19 16.89
C ALA A 101 1.87 24.14 16.03
N GLU A 102 0.90 25.02 16.32
CA GLU A 102 -0.39 25.06 15.61
C GLU A 102 -0.22 25.35 14.10
N ASP A 103 0.82 26.11 13.75
CA ASP A 103 1.20 26.50 12.39
C ASP A 103 2.32 25.62 11.79
N ALA A 104 2.66 24.50 12.43
CA ALA A 104 3.71 23.62 11.92
C ALA A 104 3.37 23.11 10.51
N PRO A 105 4.36 23.08 9.60
CA PRO A 105 4.13 22.65 8.23
C PRO A 105 3.67 21.19 8.16
N ILE A 106 2.87 20.88 7.15
CA ILE A 106 2.42 19.53 6.81
C ILE A 106 3.04 19.07 5.50
N ASN A 107 3.20 17.75 5.35
CA ASN A 107 3.55 17.15 4.08
C ASN A 107 2.30 16.89 3.22
N THR A 108 2.48 16.83 1.90
CA THR A 108 1.41 16.56 0.92
C THR A 108 0.82 15.17 1.03
N GLU A 109 1.59 14.20 1.53
CA GLU A 109 1.17 12.83 1.77
C GLU A 109 1.46 12.43 3.22
N THR A 110 0.64 11.52 3.75
CA THR A 110 0.85 10.93 5.08
C THR A 110 1.93 9.85 5.04
N SER A 111 2.54 9.57 6.19
CA SER A 111 3.52 8.48 6.32
C SER A 111 2.93 7.10 5.96
N GLY A 112 1.67 6.83 6.32
CA GLY A 112 0.95 5.61 5.90
C GLY A 112 0.82 5.50 4.39
N SER A 113 0.54 6.63 3.70
CA SER A 113 0.46 6.67 2.23
C SER A 113 1.83 6.44 1.57
N ALA A 114 2.91 6.96 2.17
CA ALA A 114 4.27 6.69 1.70
C ALA A 114 4.66 5.21 1.88
N ILE A 115 4.29 4.58 3.00
CA ILE A 115 4.50 3.14 3.26
C ILE A 115 3.75 2.27 2.24
N ASP A 116 2.51 2.64 1.90
CA ASP A 116 1.74 1.98 0.84
C ASP A 116 2.44 2.04 -0.51
N ARG A 117 2.96 3.22 -0.88
CA ARG A 117 3.71 3.40 -2.13
C ARG A 117 5.00 2.57 -2.15
N LEU A 118 5.71 2.44 -1.02
CA LEU A 118 6.85 1.53 -0.89
C LEU A 118 6.43 0.08 -1.12
N SER A 119 5.27 -0.34 -0.59
CA SER A 119 4.69 -1.66 -0.83
C SER A 119 4.43 -1.93 -2.31
N ILE A 120 3.88 -0.95 -3.05
CA ILE A 120 3.67 -1.06 -4.50
C ILE A 120 5.01 -1.13 -5.25
N MET A 121 6.05 -0.41 -4.81
CA MET A 121 7.39 -0.52 -5.40
C MET A 121 7.98 -1.91 -5.20
N SER A 122 7.80 -2.50 -4.02
CA SER A 122 8.26 -3.87 -3.73
C SER A 122 7.62 -4.90 -4.65
N LEU A 123 6.30 -4.86 -4.82
CA LEU A 123 5.58 -5.75 -5.76
C LEU A 123 6.07 -5.58 -7.20
N ARG A 124 6.22 -4.32 -7.63
CA ARG A 124 6.67 -4.00 -8.99
C ARG A 124 8.10 -4.49 -9.25
N LEU A 125 9.01 -4.32 -8.29
CA LEU A 125 10.38 -4.79 -8.40
C LEU A 125 10.43 -6.31 -8.52
N TYR A 126 9.73 -7.03 -7.65
CA TYR A 126 9.63 -8.49 -7.71
C TYR A 126 9.17 -8.99 -9.09
N HIS A 127 8.05 -8.45 -9.60
CA HIS A 127 7.54 -8.88 -10.91
C HIS A 127 8.43 -8.46 -12.08
N TYR A 128 9.18 -7.36 -11.97
CA TYR A 128 10.18 -7.04 -12.98
C TYR A 128 11.38 -8.00 -12.95
N GLU A 129 11.82 -8.41 -11.77
CA GLU A 129 12.87 -9.42 -11.62
C GLU A 129 12.43 -10.74 -12.25
N GLU A 130 11.19 -11.18 -12.03
CA GLU A 130 10.62 -12.34 -12.72
C GLU A 130 10.67 -12.19 -14.26
N GLN A 131 10.30 -11.02 -14.80
CA GLN A 131 10.39 -10.78 -16.24
C GLN A 131 11.83 -10.81 -16.77
N LEU A 132 12.79 -10.36 -15.96
CA LEU A 132 14.20 -10.39 -16.32
C LEU A 132 14.74 -11.83 -16.36
N GLU A 133 14.24 -12.72 -15.50
CA GLU A 133 14.70 -14.10 -15.35
C GLU A 133 14.08 -15.09 -16.35
N ARG A 134 13.02 -14.69 -17.06
CA ARG A 134 12.36 -15.53 -18.08
C ARG A 134 13.33 -16.07 -19.13
N ASP A 135 13.29 -17.37 -19.41
CA ASP A 135 14.13 -18.03 -20.42
C ASP A 135 13.81 -17.57 -21.86
N ASP A 136 12.55 -17.21 -22.12
CA ASP A 136 12.05 -16.82 -23.46
C ASP A 136 12.23 -15.31 -23.77
N ALA A 137 12.80 -14.54 -22.84
CA ALA A 137 13.02 -13.11 -23.02
C ALA A 137 14.18 -12.82 -23.98
N SER A 138 13.91 -11.98 -24.99
CA SER A 138 14.93 -11.46 -25.89
C SER A 138 15.89 -10.49 -25.19
N ASP A 139 17.08 -10.29 -25.75
CA ASP A 139 18.07 -9.34 -25.20
C ASP A 139 17.50 -7.93 -25.07
N ALA A 140 16.75 -7.47 -26.08
CA ALA A 140 16.08 -6.17 -26.05
C ALA A 140 15.04 -6.07 -24.92
N HIS A 141 14.34 -7.16 -24.60
CA HIS A 141 13.42 -7.21 -23.47
C HIS A 141 14.18 -7.12 -22.15
N ARG A 142 15.26 -7.90 -21.99
CA ARG A 142 16.09 -7.91 -20.77
C ARG A 142 16.70 -6.53 -20.51
N GLU A 143 17.17 -5.85 -21.55
CA GLU A 143 17.69 -4.49 -21.44
C GLU A 143 16.60 -3.50 -20.98
N LEU A 144 15.42 -3.55 -21.60
CA LEU A 144 14.28 -2.72 -21.21
C LEU A 144 13.86 -2.94 -19.74
N VAL A 145 13.77 -4.20 -19.31
CA VAL A 145 13.40 -4.55 -17.94
C VAL A 145 14.48 -4.12 -16.96
N THR A 146 15.76 -4.31 -17.29
CA THR A 146 16.89 -3.84 -16.46
C THR A 146 16.81 -2.33 -16.21
N GLN A 147 16.54 -1.53 -17.24
CA GLN A 147 16.37 -0.08 -17.10
C GLN A 147 15.17 0.27 -16.20
N ARG A 148 14.07 -0.49 -16.29
CA ARG A 148 12.88 -0.29 -15.44
C ARG A 148 13.15 -0.66 -13.98
N ILE A 149 13.89 -1.73 -13.73
CA ILE A 149 14.34 -2.14 -12.39
C ILE A 149 15.17 -1.01 -11.78
N ALA A 150 16.18 -0.51 -12.50
CA ALA A 150 17.03 0.58 -12.02
C ALA A 150 16.23 1.83 -11.65
N LEU A 151 15.25 2.21 -12.48
CA LEU A 151 14.36 3.33 -12.19
C LEU A 151 13.48 3.07 -10.95
N CYS A 152 12.95 1.85 -10.78
CA CYS A 152 12.15 1.49 -9.61
C CYS A 152 12.98 1.48 -8.33
N GLN A 153 14.21 0.99 -8.38
CA GLN A 153 15.16 1.03 -7.26
C GLN A 153 15.47 2.47 -6.85
N GLN A 154 15.70 3.36 -7.82
CA GLN A 154 15.89 4.78 -7.55
C GLN A 154 14.65 5.39 -6.88
N GLN A 155 13.44 5.13 -7.41
CA GLN A 155 12.19 5.64 -6.83
C GLN A 155 11.96 5.11 -5.40
N GLN A 156 12.26 3.85 -5.13
CA GLN A 156 12.14 3.25 -3.80
C GLN A 156 13.13 3.89 -2.83
N ALA A 157 14.39 4.12 -3.25
CA ALA A 157 15.41 4.78 -2.45
C ALA A 157 15.02 6.24 -2.11
N ASP A 158 14.57 7.01 -3.10
CA ASP A 158 14.15 8.40 -2.91
C ASP A 158 12.95 8.50 -1.96
N LEU A 159 11.96 7.61 -2.14
CA LEU A 159 10.78 7.55 -1.28
C LEU A 159 11.13 7.11 0.15
N SER A 160 12.01 6.10 0.31
CA SER A 160 12.48 5.64 1.61
C SER A 160 13.20 6.76 2.36
N ASN A 161 14.13 7.46 1.70
CA ASN A 161 14.86 8.57 2.29
C ASN A 161 13.93 9.74 2.67
N SER A 162 13.00 10.11 1.78
CA SER A 162 12.02 11.16 2.06
C SER A 162 11.11 10.81 3.25
N LEU A 163 10.72 9.53 3.38
CA LEU A 163 9.93 9.06 4.52
C LEU A 163 10.74 9.09 5.82
N LYS A 164 12.03 8.71 5.79
CA LYS A 164 12.91 8.84 6.95
C LYS A 164 12.99 10.28 7.43
N GLU A 165 13.23 11.22 6.52
CA GLU A 165 13.28 12.66 6.84
C GLU A 165 11.95 13.15 7.43
N LEU A 166 10.82 12.75 6.84
CA LEU A 166 9.50 13.08 7.37
C LEU A 166 9.32 12.55 8.80
N LEU A 167 9.63 11.28 9.06
CA LEU A 167 9.50 10.71 10.40
C LEU A 167 10.41 11.44 11.41
N VAL A 168 11.65 11.78 11.02
CA VAL A 168 12.56 12.59 11.84
C VAL A 168 11.97 13.97 12.16
N ASP A 169 11.29 14.62 11.22
CA ASP A 169 10.61 15.90 11.45
C ASP A 169 9.36 15.77 12.33
N LEU A 170 8.54 14.73 12.11
CA LEU A 170 7.33 14.47 12.89
C LEU A 170 7.68 14.20 14.35
N PHE A 171 8.60 13.27 14.63
CA PHE A 171 8.99 12.91 16.00
C PHE A 171 9.78 14.01 16.72
N ALA A 172 10.26 15.03 15.99
CA ALA A 172 10.88 16.21 16.58
C ALA A 172 9.91 17.40 16.71
N GLY A 173 8.62 17.24 16.38
CA GLY A 173 7.63 18.31 16.43
C GLY A 173 7.84 19.43 15.40
N ARG A 174 8.70 19.22 14.38
CA ARG A 174 8.96 20.20 13.32
C ARG A 174 7.87 20.24 12.25
N LYS A 175 7.13 19.14 12.12
CA LYS A 175 6.00 19.00 11.19
C LYS A 175 4.81 18.39 11.89
N ALA A 176 3.61 18.75 11.44
CA ALA A 176 2.38 18.17 11.96
C ALA A 176 1.98 16.91 11.18
N HIS A 177 1.69 15.85 11.93
CA HIS A 177 1.04 14.65 11.41
C HIS A 177 -0.48 14.88 11.29
N ARG A 178 -1.10 14.36 10.23
CA ARG A 178 -2.54 14.40 10.03
C ARG A 178 -3.02 13.04 9.53
N THR A 179 -4.12 12.55 10.10
CA THR A 179 -4.83 11.38 9.59
C THR A 179 -6.02 11.86 8.76
N TYR A 180 -6.00 11.56 7.46
CA TYR A 180 -7.12 11.85 6.57
C TYR A 180 -7.97 10.60 6.36
N ARG A 181 -9.27 10.70 6.58
CA ARG A 181 -10.23 9.61 6.37
C ARG A 181 -10.74 9.61 4.94
N GLN A 182 -10.82 8.43 4.34
CA GLN A 182 -11.40 8.26 3.02
C GLN A 182 -12.89 8.60 3.04
N MET A 183 -13.33 9.37 2.03
CA MET A 183 -14.72 9.75 1.83
C MET A 183 -15.28 9.10 0.55
N LYS A 184 -15.37 7.77 0.51
CA LYS A 184 -15.87 7.04 -0.67
C LYS A 184 -17.41 6.97 -0.66
N MET A 185 -18.05 7.89 -1.38
CA MET A 185 -19.51 7.94 -1.49
C MET A 185 -20.14 6.68 -2.11
N TYR A 186 -19.52 6.08 -3.12
CA TYR A 186 -20.12 4.98 -3.89
C TYR A 186 -20.14 3.63 -3.16
N ASN A 187 -19.36 3.47 -2.09
CA ASN A 187 -19.38 2.26 -1.26
C ASN A 187 -20.44 2.34 -0.16
N ASP A 188 -20.94 3.54 0.14
CA ASP A 188 -22.01 3.74 1.11
C ASP A 188 -23.37 3.49 0.43
N PRO A 189 -24.15 2.48 0.87
CA PRO A 189 -25.47 2.20 0.30
C PRO A 189 -26.46 3.36 0.42
N THR A 190 -26.21 4.31 1.33
CA THR A 190 -27.04 5.51 1.53
C THR A 190 -26.65 6.66 0.59
N LEU A 191 -25.42 6.65 0.06
CA LEU A 191 -24.92 7.69 -0.85
C LEU A 191 -24.83 7.22 -2.31
N ASN A 192 -24.94 5.91 -2.58
CA ASN A 192 -24.91 5.37 -3.93
C ASN A 192 -26.32 5.22 -4.54
N PRO A 193 -26.66 5.98 -5.61
CA PRO A 193 -27.98 5.95 -6.25
C PRO A 193 -28.40 4.58 -6.77
N TYR A 194 -27.46 3.78 -7.24
CA TYR A 194 -27.78 2.45 -7.75
C TYR A 194 -28.13 1.47 -6.62
N LEU A 195 -27.57 1.65 -5.43
CA LEU A 195 -27.82 0.76 -4.29
C LEU A 195 -29.13 1.07 -3.59
N TYR A 196 -29.42 2.35 -3.31
CA TYR A 196 -30.68 2.71 -2.66
C TYR A 196 -31.89 2.62 -3.61
N ALA A 197 -31.74 2.88 -4.91
CA ALA A 197 -32.83 2.68 -5.89
C ALA A 197 -33.19 1.19 -6.04
N ALA A 198 -32.19 0.30 -6.05
CA ALA A 198 -32.42 -1.14 -6.06
C ALA A 198 -33.11 -1.65 -4.78
N LYS A 199 -32.87 -1.00 -3.63
CA LYS A 199 -33.56 -1.31 -2.37
C LYS A 199 -35.03 -0.89 -2.37
N GLN A 200 -35.36 0.25 -3.00
CA GLN A 200 -36.75 0.71 -3.17
C GLN A 200 -37.55 -0.22 -4.10
N LEU A 201 -36.96 -0.65 -5.22
CA LEU A 201 -37.60 -1.56 -6.18
C LEU A 201 -37.88 -2.97 -5.62
N ARG A 202 -37.16 -3.40 -4.58
CA ARG A 202 -37.38 -4.70 -3.90
C ARG A 202 -38.36 -4.61 -2.73
N ALA A 203 -38.75 -3.41 -2.32
CA ALA A 203 -39.60 -3.16 -1.16
C ALA A 203 -41.04 -2.74 -1.54
N GLY A 204 -41.32 -2.55 -2.84
CA GLY A 204 -42.65 -2.33 -3.41
C GLY A 204 -43.07 -3.50 -4.27
#